data_AF-A0A959N4N9-F1
#
_entry.id   AF-A0A959N4N9-F1
#
_cell.length_a   1.000
_cell.length_b   1.000
_cell.length_c   1.000
_cell.angle_alpha   90.00
_cell.angle_beta   90.00
_cell.angle_gamma   90.00
#
_symmetry.space_group_name_H-M   'P 1'
#
loop_
_entity.id
_entity.type
_entity.pdbx_description
1 polymer ?
#
loop_
_entity_poly.entity_id
_entity_poly.type
_entity_poly.pdbx_seq_one_letter_code
_entity_poly.pdbx_strand_id
1 'polypeptide(L)'
;LNKKTLKLNGSGTPISVGGAIVTAESTIEYNSTAAQNFPQPYINYVNVTINDSSGVTLVDNITIPGMISILKGDLNLNGRIITLSETGSLSETPGNTIIGNSGYIVTTRNLNAPVNLNVAGLGAQITTNSNLGLTEVKRGPGVQTLPEGNQAVRRWYAIKPVYNTGLNATLVFHYDESELNGNVESKLSLFKSTNAGISYETNGGIVNIAQNTVTQDNINSFGRFTIGNTLGISLIMEGFYNVSTNNLNMRDTVRVYLRNASAPYAIVDSSKKVLDSLTFRASFQFSNAASGNYFLQLKHRNSLETWSKTAVAYVMDSVINYDFTFAAEQAYGNNQTLKGTKYCLYSGDVNQNGLIDLTDVILISNAASVFTTGYVNTDVNGNKIVDLTDMLIALNNANKFVTKQTP
;
A
#
# COMPACT_ATOMS: atom_id res chain seq x y z
N LEU A 1 19.18 -27.86 31.69
CA LEU A 1 20.21 -26.85 31.31
C LEU A 1 19.91 -25.57 32.08
N ASN A 2 20.93 -24.86 32.59
CA ASN A 2 20.76 -23.60 33.32
C ASN A 2 21.74 -22.56 32.76
N LYS A 3 21.23 -21.50 32.13
CA LYS A 3 22.05 -20.43 31.49
C LYS A 3 23.14 -20.96 30.53
N LYS A 4 22.83 -22.02 29.80
CA LYS A 4 23.67 -22.64 28.78
C LYS A 4 23.00 -22.64 27.40
N THR A 5 23.79 -22.80 26.35
CA THR A 5 23.30 -23.04 25.00
C THR A 5 23.46 -24.51 24.63
N LEU A 6 22.38 -25.14 24.17
CA LEU A 6 22.42 -26.45 23.52
C LEU A 6 22.33 -26.25 22.01
N LYS A 7 23.41 -26.56 21.30
CA LYS A 7 23.50 -26.45 19.85
C LYS A 7 23.07 -27.75 19.17
N LEU A 8 22.18 -27.64 18.20
CA LEU A 8 21.64 -28.75 17.42
C LEU A 8 22.15 -28.62 15.98
N ASN A 9 23.03 -29.52 15.54
CA ASN A 9 23.69 -29.42 14.23
C ASN A 9 23.17 -30.45 13.19
N GLY A 10 22.27 -31.36 13.56
CA GLY A 10 21.70 -32.37 12.66
C GLY A 10 20.70 -31.79 11.65
N SER A 11 20.15 -32.61 10.75
CA SER A 11 19.10 -32.21 9.80
C SER A 11 17.71 -32.68 10.25
N GLY A 12 16.65 -32.11 9.67
CA GLY A 12 15.27 -32.51 9.92
C GLY A 12 14.90 -32.35 11.39
N THR A 13 14.71 -33.46 12.10
CA THR A 13 14.50 -33.47 13.56
C THR A 13 15.83 -33.74 14.26
N PRO A 14 16.59 -32.71 14.68
CA PRO A 14 17.98 -32.88 15.09
C PRO A 14 18.16 -33.51 16.49
N ILE A 15 17.07 -33.69 17.24
CA ILE A 15 17.08 -34.31 18.57
C ILE A 15 15.77 -35.08 18.80
N SER A 16 15.89 -36.28 19.38
CA SER A 16 14.76 -37.05 19.91
C SER A 16 14.94 -37.19 21.42
N VAL A 17 13.90 -36.88 22.19
CA VAL A 17 13.96 -36.85 23.65
C VAL A 17 12.95 -37.85 24.21
N GLY A 18 13.45 -38.87 24.92
CA GLY A 18 12.61 -39.87 25.60
C GLY A 18 12.14 -39.47 27.01
N GLY A 19 12.60 -38.32 27.51
CA GLY A 19 12.23 -37.71 28.79
C GLY A 19 11.94 -36.21 28.62
N ALA A 20 12.16 -35.38 29.64
CA ALA A 20 11.98 -33.93 29.52
C ALA A 20 13.32 -33.17 29.55
N ILE A 21 13.52 -32.23 28.62
CA ILE A 21 14.59 -31.24 28.70
C ILE A 21 14.03 -29.94 29.29
N VAL A 22 14.44 -29.63 30.52
CA VAL A 22 14.14 -28.34 31.16
C VAL A 22 15.28 -27.36 30.87
N THR A 23 14.95 -26.22 30.26
CA THR A 23 15.92 -25.23 29.77
C THR A 23 15.95 -23.94 30.60
N ALA A 24 15.81 -23.98 31.93
CA ALA A 24 15.82 -22.79 32.82
C ALA A 24 16.77 -21.65 32.38
N GLU A 25 16.23 -20.62 31.70
CA GLU A 25 16.95 -19.51 31.04
C GLU A 25 17.99 -19.87 29.96
N SER A 26 18.10 -21.15 29.62
CA SER A 26 18.94 -21.68 28.55
C SER A 26 18.39 -21.41 27.15
N THR A 27 19.29 -21.50 26.17
CA THR A 27 18.99 -21.32 24.74
C THR A 27 19.10 -22.65 24.02
N ILE A 28 18.10 -22.96 23.20
CA ILE A 28 18.22 -23.99 22.17
C ILE A 28 18.61 -23.30 20.86
N GLU A 29 19.79 -23.64 20.35
CA GLU A 29 20.32 -23.06 19.11
C GLU A 29 20.25 -24.11 18.00
N TYR A 30 19.48 -23.80 16.96
CA TYR A 30 19.45 -24.53 15.69
C TYR A 30 20.61 -24.02 14.83
N ASN A 31 21.61 -24.87 14.59
CA ASN A 31 22.92 -24.47 14.05
C ASN A 31 23.43 -25.50 13.04
N SER A 32 22.72 -25.62 11.91
CA SER A 32 23.10 -26.52 10.82
C SER A 32 23.36 -25.77 9.50
N THR A 33 23.62 -26.55 8.46
CA THR A 33 23.62 -26.11 7.06
C THR A 33 22.62 -26.93 6.23
N ALA A 34 21.70 -27.61 6.90
CA ALA A 34 20.65 -28.43 6.31
C ALA A 34 19.38 -28.20 7.13
N ALA A 35 18.25 -28.02 6.45
CA ALA A 35 17.00 -27.58 7.07
C ALA A 35 16.62 -28.39 8.32
N GLN A 36 16.20 -27.68 9.38
CA GLN A 36 15.78 -28.25 10.66
C GLN A 36 14.31 -27.95 10.99
N ASN A 37 13.75 -28.75 11.89
CA ASN A 37 12.39 -28.65 12.41
C ASN A 37 12.40 -28.18 13.87
N PHE A 38 11.51 -27.25 14.18
CA PHE A 38 11.30 -26.66 15.49
C PHE A 38 9.78 -26.54 15.74
N PRO A 39 9.25 -26.67 16.96
CA PRO A 39 9.89 -27.24 18.14
C PRO A 39 9.96 -28.77 18.09
N GLN A 40 10.69 -29.33 19.05
CA GLN A 40 10.75 -30.76 19.32
C GLN A 40 9.95 -31.10 20.58
N PRO A 41 9.25 -32.25 20.60
CA PRO A 41 8.46 -32.66 21.75
C PRO A 41 9.35 -32.85 22.97
N TYR A 42 8.77 -32.60 24.15
CA TYR A 42 9.40 -32.75 25.46
C TYR A 42 10.60 -31.83 25.76
N ILE A 43 10.82 -30.81 24.93
CA ILE A 43 11.72 -29.70 25.25
C ILE A 43 10.87 -28.52 25.71
N ASN A 44 11.11 -28.04 26.94
CA ASN A 44 10.55 -26.77 27.38
C ASN A 44 11.44 -25.64 26.83
N TYR A 45 11.01 -24.91 25.82
CA TYR A 45 11.79 -23.84 25.20
C TYR A 45 11.61 -22.51 25.96
N VAL A 46 12.73 -21.92 26.39
CA VAL A 46 12.75 -20.57 26.99
C VAL A 46 13.32 -19.55 26.01
N ASN A 47 14.54 -19.78 25.52
CA ASN A 47 15.18 -18.99 24.47
C ASN A 47 15.48 -19.87 23.25
N VAL A 48 15.35 -19.31 22.05
CA VAL A 48 15.61 -20.01 20.78
C VAL A 48 16.50 -19.15 19.91
N THR A 49 17.53 -19.76 19.34
CA THR A 49 18.36 -19.11 18.32
C THR A 49 18.27 -19.89 17.02
N ILE A 50 17.97 -19.19 15.93
CA ILE A 50 18.04 -19.68 14.56
C ILE A 50 19.37 -19.20 13.97
N ASN A 51 20.29 -20.15 13.79
CA ASN A 51 21.62 -19.93 13.24
C ASN A 51 21.93 -21.03 12.20
N ASP A 52 20.92 -21.39 11.42
CA ASP A 52 20.97 -22.43 10.39
C ASP A 52 20.81 -21.77 9.02
N SER A 53 21.84 -21.83 8.18
CA SER A 53 21.80 -21.17 6.86
C SER A 53 20.74 -21.72 5.90
N SER A 54 20.22 -22.93 6.14
CA SER A 54 19.11 -23.50 5.38
C SER A 54 17.73 -23.10 5.92
N GLY A 55 17.69 -22.37 7.03
CA GLY A 55 16.48 -21.99 7.73
C GLY A 55 15.90 -23.13 8.58
N VAL A 56 14.92 -22.76 9.39
CA VAL A 56 14.23 -23.65 10.33
C VAL A 56 12.73 -23.59 10.08
N THR A 57 12.07 -24.74 10.11
CA THR A 57 10.62 -24.85 9.86
C THR A 57 9.87 -25.15 11.14
N LEU A 58 8.80 -24.40 11.38
CA LEU A 58 7.89 -24.60 12.50
C LEU A 58 6.97 -25.80 12.22
N VAL A 59 6.99 -26.83 13.07
CA VAL A 59 6.17 -28.05 12.90
C VAL A 59 4.96 -28.11 13.83
N ASP A 60 4.97 -27.33 14.91
CA ASP A 60 3.86 -27.18 15.87
C ASP A 60 3.80 -25.75 16.42
N ASN A 61 2.64 -25.38 16.96
CA ASN A 61 2.49 -24.12 17.68
C ASN A 61 3.34 -24.12 18.95
N ILE A 62 3.86 -22.95 19.33
CA ILE A 62 4.71 -22.85 20.52
C ILE A 62 4.52 -21.53 21.26
N THR A 63 4.67 -21.57 22.58
CA THR A 63 4.82 -20.38 23.43
C THR A 63 6.27 -20.23 23.84
N ILE A 64 6.85 -19.04 23.64
CA ILE A 64 8.23 -18.71 24.00
C ILE A 64 8.21 -17.57 25.02
N PRO A 65 8.68 -17.79 26.27
CA PRO A 65 8.71 -16.77 27.30
C PRO A 65 9.93 -15.85 27.24
N GLY A 66 11.02 -16.30 26.59
CA GLY A 66 12.25 -15.54 26.41
C GLY A 66 12.43 -15.02 24.98
N MET A 67 13.68 -14.97 24.52
CA MET A 67 14.05 -14.41 23.23
C MET A 67 14.05 -15.46 22.12
N ILE A 68 13.51 -15.09 20.96
CA ILE A 68 13.80 -15.73 19.67
C ILE A 68 14.80 -14.82 18.93
N SER A 69 15.97 -15.36 18.60
CA SER A 69 16.99 -14.66 17.82
C SER A 69 17.17 -15.33 16.47
N ILE A 70 16.85 -14.63 15.39
CA ILE A 70 17.09 -15.09 14.02
C ILE A 70 18.38 -14.42 13.53
N LEU A 71 19.47 -15.19 13.53
CA LEU A 71 20.82 -14.71 13.22
C LEU A 71 21.24 -15.10 11.80
N LYS A 72 20.91 -16.32 11.38
CA LYS A 72 21.25 -16.87 10.08
C LYS A 72 20.21 -17.88 9.63
N GLY A 73 19.69 -17.67 8.42
CA GLY A 73 18.57 -18.37 7.83
C GLY A 73 17.23 -18.01 8.46
N ASP A 74 16.17 -18.18 7.68
CA ASP A 74 14.83 -17.77 8.06
C ASP A 74 14.14 -18.76 8.99
N LEU A 75 13.15 -18.26 9.74
CA LEU A 75 12.19 -19.08 10.49
C LEU A 75 10.87 -19.18 9.72
N ASN A 76 10.63 -20.31 9.07
CA ASN A 76 9.39 -20.56 8.34
C ASN A 76 8.27 -20.99 9.31
N LEU A 77 7.19 -20.20 9.38
CA LEU A 77 6.05 -20.51 10.26
C LEU A 77 5.23 -21.70 9.80
N ASN A 78 5.24 -22.04 8.51
CA ASN A 78 4.53 -23.20 7.98
C ASN A 78 3.06 -23.32 8.46
N GLY A 79 2.35 -22.20 8.52
CA GLY A 79 0.95 -22.16 8.99
C GLY A 79 0.75 -22.23 10.51
N ARG A 80 1.83 -22.28 11.29
CA ARG A 80 1.81 -22.39 12.76
C ARG A 80 1.94 -21.03 13.44
N ILE A 81 1.70 -21.04 14.75
CA ILE A 81 1.66 -19.85 15.59
C ILE A 81 2.79 -19.89 16.62
N ILE A 82 3.50 -18.77 16.74
CA ILE A 82 4.41 -18.50 17.85
C ILE A 82 3.73 -17.50 18.78
N THR A 83 3.59 -17.84 20.06
CA THR A 83 3.12 -16.91 21.09
C THR A 83 4.30 -16.45 21.94
N LEU A 84 4.66 -15.17 21.86
CA LEU A 84 5.60 -14.57 22.80
C LEU A 84 4.83 -14.21 24.08
N SER A 85 5.29 -14.73 25.22
CA SER A 85 4.73 -14.36 26.53
C SER A 85 4.98 -12.87 26.84
N GLU A 86 4.54 -12.39 28.00
CA GLU A 86 4.68 -10.97 28.39
C GLU A 86 6.14 -10.49 28.50
N THR A 87 7.11 -11.38 28.61
CA THR A 87 8.55 -11.05 28.62
C THR A 87 9.26 -11.44 27.33
N GLY A 88 8.59 -12.18 26.44
CA GLY A 88 9.23 -12.73 25.24
C GLY A 88 9.59 -11.64 24.23
N SER A 89 10.58 -11.89 23.38
CA SER A 89 10.99 -10.93 22.36
C SER A 89 11.50 -11.60 21.10
N LEU A 90 11.45 -10.89 19.99
CA LEU A 90 12.06 -11.26 18.72
C LEU A 90 13.23 -10.33 18.42
N SER A 91 14.34 -10.89 17.93
CA SER A 91 15.46 -10.15 17.36
C SER A 91 15.83 -10.80 16.02
N GLU A 92 16.07 -9.98 15.01
CA GLU A 92 16.36 -10.42 13.63
C GLU A 92 17.59 -9.68 13.11
N THR A 93 18.46 -10.39 12.40
CA THR A 93 19.52 -9.78 11.60
C THR A 93 19.00 -9.46 10.20
N PRO A 94 19.48 -8.40 9.53
CA PRO A 94 19.04 -8.06 8.18
C PRO A 94 19.16 -9.25 7.21
N GLY A 95 18.10 -9.50 6.44
CA GLY A 95 18.00 -10.61 5.50
C GLY A 95 17.69 -11.98 6.13
N ASN A 96 17.44 -12.06 7.44
CA ASN A 96 17.03 -13.30 8.11
C ASN A 96 15.79 -13.03 8.96
N THR A 97 14.64 -13.58 8.56
CA THR A 97 13.35 -13.16 9.10
C THR A 97 12.37 -14.32 9.29
N ILE A 98 11.17 -14.00 9.79
CA ILE A 98 10.04 -14.92 9.83
C ILE A 98 9.38 -14.97 8.44
N ILE A 99 9.31 -16.16 7.84
CA ILE A 99 8.74 -16.37 6.50
C ILE A 99 7.57 -17.37 6.53
N GLY A 100 6.93 -17.56 5.36
CA GLY A 100 5.88 -18.55 5.13
C GLY A 100 4.70 -17.97 4.35
N ASN A 101 3.70 -18.80 4.08
CA ASN A 101 2.47 -18.39 3.38
C ASN A 101 1.31 -18.11 4.34
N SER A 102 1.39 -18.64 5.57
CA SER A 102 0.39 -18.50 6.63
C SER A 102 1.04 -18.75 7.99
N GLY A 103 0.26 -18.59 9.07
CA GLY A 103 0.78 -18.55 10.43
C GLY A 103 1.07 -17.11 10.88
N TYR A 104 1.41 -16.93 12.16
CA TYR A 104 1.83 -15.64 12.69
C TYR A 104 2.56 -15.78 14.03
N ILE A 105 3.36 -14.77 14.37
CA ILE A 105 3.86 -14.55 15.72
C ILE A 105 2.96 -13.53 16.43
N VAL A 106 2.62 -13.77 17.69
CA VAL A 106 1.71 -12.94 18.48
C VAL A 106 2.25 -12.67 19.88
N THR A 107 1.97 -11.48 20.40
CA THR A 107 2.09 -11.18 21.83
C THR A 107 0.90 -10.34 22.28
N THR A 108 0.63 -10.36 23.58
CA THR A 108 -0.35 -9.46 24.21
C THR A 108 0.34 -8.71 25.34
N ARG A 109 0.26 -7.38 25.33
CA ARG A 109 0.96 -6.50 26.30
C ARG A 109 0.01 -5.44 26.83
N ASN A 110 0.18 -5.03 28.08
CA ASN A 110 -0.47 -3.83 28.59
C ASN A 110 0.30 -2.59 28.09
N LEU A 111 -0.32 -1.81 27.20
CA LEU A 111 0.31 -0.66 26.57
C LEU A 111 -0.42 0.62 27.01
N ASN A 112 0.22 1.40 27.88
CA ASN A 112 -0.31 2.69 28.35
C ASN A 112 0.57 3.83 27.84
N ALA A 113 0.07 4.61 26.89
CA ALA A 113 0.79 5.71 26.24
C ALA A 113 2.22 5.33 25.78
N PRO A 114 2.39 4.30 24.94
CA PRO A 114 3.70 3.89 24.46
C PRO A 114 4.40 5.03 23.69
N VAL A 115 5.73 5.10 23.81
CA VAL A 115 6.58 6.06 23.09
C VAL A 115 7.71 5.31 22.39
N ASN A 116 7.73 5.33 21.06
CA ASN A 116 8.68 4.63 20.21
C ASN A 116 8.85 3.14 20.57
N LEU A 117 7.77 2.50 21.02
CA LEU A 117 7.83 1.13 21.50
C LEU A 117 7.67 0.14 20.34
N ASN A 118 8.76 -0.54 19.96
CA ASN A 118 8.69 -1.72 19.11
C ASN A 118 8.19 -2.93 19.93
N VAL A 119 6.91 -3.26 19.79
CA VAL A 119 6.24 -4.23 20.66
C VAL A 119 6.87 -5.62 20.51
N ALA A 120 7.55 -6.07 21.57
CA ALA A 120 8.29 -7.34 21.64
C ALA A 120 9.31 -7.56 20.50
N GLY A 121 9.78 -6.49 19.84
CA GLY A 121 10.68 -6.59 18.70
C GLY A 121 10.00 -7.05 17.40
N LEU A 122 8.67 -7.10 17.32
CA LEU A 122 7.96 -7.60 16.14
C LEU A 122 8.10 -6.70 14.91
N GLY A 123 8.50 -5.43 15.07
CA GLY A 123 8.67 -4.45 14.01
C GLY A 123 7.49 -3.47 13.87
N ALA A 124 6.45 -3.61 14.70
CA ALA A 124 5.39 -2.62 14.86
C ALA A 124 5.76 -1.66 15.99
N GLN A 125 6.30 -0.49 15.64
CA GLN A 125 6.67 0.54 16.61
C GLN A 125 5.54 1.55 16.77
N ILE A 126 5.09 1.76 18.00
CA ILE A 126 3.90 2.56 18.31
C ILE A 126 4.28 3.73 19.21
N THR A 127 3.75 4.91 18.88
CA THR A 127 3.74 6.10 19.74
C THR A 127 2.31 6.63 19.87
N THR A 128 1.83 6.87 21.09
CA THR A 128 0.56 7.58 21.34
C THR A 128 0.52 8.07 22.79
N ASN A 129 -0.20 9.16 23.04
CA ASN A 129 -0.52 9.60 24.41
C ASN A 129 -1.71 8.84 25.02
N SER A 130 -2.42 8.05 24.21
CA SER A 130 -3.61 7.30 24.65
C SER A 130 -3.22 6.01 25.37
N ASN A 131 -4.00 5.64 26.39
CA ASN A 131 -3.93 4.29 26.97
C ASN A 131 -4.57 3.31 25.99
N LEU A 132 -3.81 2.32 25.51
CA LEU A 132 -4.31 1.26 24.64
C LEU A 132 -4.88 0.08 25.45
N GLY A 133 -4.51 -0.02 26.74
CA GLY A 133 -4.81 -1.15 27.60
C GLY A 133 -4.12 -2.43 27.11
N LEU A 134 -4.74 -3.57 27.41
CA LEU A 134 -4.26 -4.85 26.89
C LEU A 134 -4.34 -4.85 25.36
N THR A 135 -3.21 -5.04 24.69
CA THR A 135 -3.09 -4.91 23.24
C THR A 135 -2.49 -6.18 22.67
N GLU A 136 -3.25 -6.86 21.83
CA GLU A 136 -2.77 -7.99 21.03
C GLU A 136 -2.06 -7.44 19.79
N VAL A 137 -0.81 -7.86 19.57
CA VAL A 137 -0.03 -7.52 18.37
C VAL A 137 0.40 -8.81 17.69
N LYS A 138 -0.04 -8.97 16.44
CA LYS A 138 0.35 -10.06 15.55
C LYS A 138 1.23 -9.53 14.44
N ARG A 139 2.25 -10.30 14.08
CA ARG A 139 2.97 -10.18 12.81
C ARG A 139 2.87 -11.50 12.08
N GLY A 140 2.58 -11.47 10.78
CA GLY A 140 2.63 -12.68 9.98
C GLY A 140 3.19 -12.44 8.58
N PRO A 141 3.63 -13.53 7.94
CA PRO A 141 4.11 -13.51 6.58
C PRO A 141 2.95 -13.66 5.58
N GLY A 142 3.27 -13.69 4.30
CA GLY A 142 2.32 -13.92 3.22
C GLY A 142 1.80 -12.65 2.57
N VAL A 143 1.70 -12.69 1.24
CA VAL A 143 1.32 -11.55 0.40
C VAL A 143 -0.17 -11.23 0.59
N GLN A 144 -0.46 -9.98 0.95
CA GLN A 144 -1.83 -9.47 0.98
C GLN A 144 -2.17 -8.81 -0.37
N THR A 145 -3.42 -8.95 -0.80
CA THR A 145 -3.95 -8.21 -1.95
C THR A 145 -4.40 -6.84 -1.48
N LEU A 146 -3.79 -5.81 -2.05
CA LEU A 146 -4.10 -4.41 -1.82
C LEU A 146 -5.23 -3.95 -2.76
N PRO A 147 -5.76 -2.74 -2.56
CA PRO A 147 -6.60 -2.09 -3.56
C PRO A 147 -6.00 -2.21 -4.95
N GLU A 148 -6.88 -2.19 -5.95
CA GLU A 148 -6.46 -2.20 -7.35
C GLU A 148 -5.75 -3.49 -7.83
N GLY A 149 -5.70 -4.54 -7.01
CA GLY A 149 -5.01 -5.80 -7.31
C GLY A 149 -3.50 -5.76 -7.04
N ASN A 150 -3.01 -4.67 -6.44
CA ASN A 150 -1.60 -4.55 -6.07
C ASN A 150 -1.22 -5.60 -5.01
N GLN A 151 0.04 -6.03 -5.00
CA GLN A 151 0.55 -7.00 -4.02
C GLN A 151 1.38 -6.30 -2.95
N ALA A 152 1.04 -6.55 -1.69
CA ALA A 152 1.81 -6.05 -0.57
C ALA A 152 3.19 -6.72 -0.45
N VAL A 153 4.03 -6.17 0.44
CA VAL A 153 5.19 -6.89 0.97
C VAL A 153 4.75 -8.14 1.74
N ARG A 154 5.68 -9.06 2.01
CA ARG A 154 5.42 -10.32 2.73
C ARG A 154 5.33 -10.14 4.25
N ARG A 155 4.83 -9.00 4.71
CA ARG A 155 4.67 -8.68 6.12
C ARG A 155 3.36 -7.95 6.35
N TRP A 156 2.60 -8.40 7.34
CA TRP A 156 1.46 -7.65 7.86
C TRP A 156 1.49 -7.65 9.39
N TYR A 157 0.90 -6.62 9.98
CA TYR A 157 0.61 -6.54 11.41
C TYR A 157 -0.89 -6.56 11.65
N ALA A 158 -1.35 -7.17 12.74
CA ALA A 158 -2.69 -6.93 13.27
C ALA A 158 -2.54 -6.43 14.71
N ILE A 159 -3.03 -5.22 14.96
CA ILE A 159 -2.90 -4.54 16.26
C ILE A 159 -4.32 -4.33 16.77
N LYS A 160 -4.62 -4.91 17.93
CA LYS A 160 -5.95 -4.89 18.55
C LYS A 160 -5.83 -4.48 20.02
N PRO A 161 -5.88 -3.18 20.33
CA PRO A 161 -5.96 -2.69 21.69
C PRO A 161 -7.38 -2.83 22.26
N VAL A 162 -7.50 -2.86 23.59
CA VAL A 162 -8.79 -2.80 24.29
C VAL A 162 -9.48 -1.45 24.02
N TYR A 163 -8.71 -0.35 24.06
CA TYR A 163 -9.21 0.98 23.73
C TYR A 163 -8.71 1.38 22.33
N ASN A 164 -9.61 1.52 21.35
CA ASN A 164 -9.24 1.59 19.93
C ASN A 164 -9.88 2.76 19.15
N THR A 165 -10.13 3.89 19.80
CA THR A 165 -10.82 5.03 19.18
C THR A 165 -10.16 6.35 19.55
N GLY A 166 -10.04 7.27 18.59
CA GLY A 166 -9.47 8.61 18.83
C GLY A 166 -8.01 8.58 19.28
N LEU A 167 -7.26 7.53 18.90
CA LEU A 167 -5.95 7.25 19.50
C LEU A 167 -4.88 8.29 19.18
N ASN A 168 -5.02 9.01 18.05
CA ASN A 168 -4.00 9.89 17.50
C ASN A 168 -2.59 9.26 17.59
N ALA A 169 -2.48 8.01 17.12
CA ALA A 169 -1.25 7.24 17.22
C ALA A 169 -0.37 7.41 15.99
N THR A 170 0.93 7.22 16.19
CA THR A 170 1.91 7.00 15.13
C THR A 170 2.27 5.52 15.10
N LEU A 171 2.26 4.93 13.89
CA LEU A 171 2.79 3.60 13.62
C LEU A 171 4.02 3.74 12.70
N VAL A 172 5.15 3.23 13.17
CA VAL A 172 6.33 2.98 12.33
C VAL A 172 6.32 1.50 11.96
N PHE A 173 6.06 1.21 10.70
CA PHE A 173 6.09 -0.12 10.12
C PHE A 173 7.53 -0.44 9.68
N HIS A 174 8.23 -1.29 10.42
CA HIS A 174 9.54 -1.81 10.01
C HIS A 174 9.38 -3.00 9.06
N TYR A 175 10.22 -3.09 8.04
CA TYR A 175 10.29 -4.19 7.08
C TYR A 175 11.74 -4.67 6.86
N ASP A 176 11.90 -5.86 6.28
CA ASP A 176 13.19 -6.35 5.78
C ASP A 176 13.22 -6.35 4.24
N GLU A 177 14.41 -6.15 3.67
CA GLU A 177 14.62 -6.13 2.21
C GLU A 177 14.11 -7.40 1.52
N SER A 178 14.29 -8.56 2.17
CA SER A 178 13.85 -9.86 1.64
C SER A 178 12.33 -9.99 1.51
N GLU A 179 11.55 -9.10 2.15
CA GLU A 179 10.09 -9.15 2.18
C GLU A 179 9.43 -8.28 1.10
N LEU A 180 10.18 -7.46 0.36
CA LEU A 180 9.61 -6.43 -0.53
C LEU A 180 8.66 -6.97 -1.61
N ASN A 181 8.80 -8.24 -2.00
CA ASN A 181 7.91 -8.87 -2.98
C ASN A 181 7.81 -8.09 -4.31
N GLY A 182 8.93 -7.50 -4.77
CA GLY A 182 8.97 -6.69 -5.99
C GLY A 182 8.40 -5.27 -5.85
N ASN A 183 7.98 -4.87 -4.64
CA ASN A 183 7.65 -3.47 -4.36
C ASN A 183 8.91 -2.61 -4.43
N VAL A 184 8.74 -1.35 -4.83
CA VAL A 184 9.84 -0.39 -4.97
C VAL A 184 9.79 0.47 -3.72
N GLU A 185 10.85 0.44 -2.91
CA GLU A 185 10.82 1.01 -1.57
C GLU A 185 10.36 2.46 -1.53
N SER A 186 10.88 3.30 -2.43
CA SER A 186 10.51 4.72 -2.55
C SER A 186 9.03 4.98 -2.86
N LYS A 187 8.27 3.94 -3.21
CA LYS A 187 6.85 4.00 -3.56
C LYS A 187 5.95 3.28 -2.55
N LEU A 188 6.52 2.78 -1.45
CA LEU A 188 5.76 2.12 -0.41
C LEU A 188 4.78 3.09 0.26
N SER A 189 3.59 2.60 0.55
CA SER A 189 2.60 3.24 1.40
C SER A 189 2.03 2.20 2.37
N LEU A 190 1.63 2.66 3.55
CA LEU A 190 0.87 1.90 4.53
C LEU A 190 -0.57 1.74 4.06
N PHE A 191 -1.07 0.51 4.18
CA PHE A 191 -2.45 0.16 3.94
C PHE A 191 -3.07 -0.37 5.22
N LYS A 192 -4.32 -0.03 5.47
CA LYS A 192 -5.08 -0.48 6.64
C LYS A 192 -6.29 -1.28 6.21
N SER A 193 -6.57 -2.34 6.94
CA SER A 193 -7.77 -3.15 6.84
C SER A 193 -8.51 -3.17 8.18
N THR A 194 -9.83 -3.01 8.11
CA THR A 194 -10.75 -3.10 9.26
C THR A 194 -11.52 -4.42 9.30
N ASN A 195 -11.34 -5.28 8.29
CA ASN A 195 -12.07 -6.55 8.11
C ASN A 195 -11.11 -7.75 8.04
N ALA A 196 -10.14 -7.80 8.94
CA ALA A 196 -9.16 -8.89 9.07
C ALA A 196 -8.30 -9.16 7.81
N GLY A 197 -8.10 -8.16 6.96
CA GLY A 197 -7.31 -8.25 5.72
C GLY A 197 -8.06 -8.79 4.51
N ILE A 198 -9.41 -8.82 4.54
CA ILE A 198 -10.23 -9.13 3.36
C ILE A 198 -10.09 -8.01 2.32
N SER A 199 -10.13 -6.76 2.76
CA SER A 199 -9.85 -5.60 1.92
C SER A 199 -9.04 -4.57 2.69
N TYR A 200 -8.28 -3.77 1.94
CA TYR A 200 -7.41 -2.74 2.46
C TYR A 200 -7.83 -1.37 1.89
N GLU A 201 -7.44 -0.31 2.57
CA GLU A 201 -7.55 1.07 2.13
C GLU A 201 -6.17 1.73 2.30
N THR A 202 -5.81 2.63 1.40
CA THR A 202 -4.56 3.39 1.49
C THR A 202 -4.60 4.29 2.71
N ASN A 203 -3.58 4.18 3.56
CA ASN A 203 -3.44 4.96 4.79
C ASN A 203 -2.26 5.94 4.74
N GLY A 204 -1.51 5.99 3.62
CA GLY A 204 -0.44 6.96 3.39
C GLY A 204 0.91 6.51 3.96
N GLY A 205 1.68 7.45 4.49
CA GLY A 205 2.92 7.19 5.21
C GLY A 205 4.16 7.80 4.56
N ILE A 206 5.18 8.05 5.37
CA ILE A 206 6.48 8.57 4.97
C ILE A 206 7.47 7.41 4.95
N VAL A 207 8.05 7.15 3.78
CA VAL A 207 9.08 6.11 3.59
C VAL A 207 10.44 6.65 4.05
N ASN A 208 11.17 5.83 4.81
CA ASN A 208 12.60 5.99 5.03
C ASN A 208 13.33 4.70 4.63
N ILE A 209 13.91 4.71 3.44
CA ILE A 209 14.62 3.58 2.81
C ILE A 209 15.87 3.21 3.60
N ALA A 210 16.60 4.18 4.15
CA ALA A 210 17.83 3.87 4.90
C ALA A 210 17.55 3.12 6.22
N GLN A 211 16.33 3.22 6.75
CA GLN A 211 15.91 2.57 7.99
C GLN A 211 14.91 1.44 7.76
N ASN A 212 14.52 1.16 6.52
CA ASN A 212 13.47 0.20 6.16
C ASN A 212 12.17 0.41 6.93
N THR A 213 11.67 1.65 6.90
CA THR A 213 10.43 2.02 7.60
C THR A 213 9.42 2.78 6.74
N VAL A 214 8.14 2.58 7.05
CA VAL A 214 7.04 3.47 6.64
C VAL A 214 6.36 4.00 7.89
N THR A 215 6.37 5.31 8.09
CA THR A 215 5.78 5.98 9.27
C THR A 215 4.47 6.64 8.92
N GLN A 216 3.41 6.35 9.67
CA GLN A 216 2.11 7.01 9.53
C GLN A 216 1.62 7.56 10.86
N ASP A 217 1.32 8.86 10.87
CA ASP A 217 0.74 9.59 12.00
C ASP A 217 -0.79 9.60 11.96
N ASN A 218 -1.40 10.17 13.00
CA ASN A 218 -2.84 10.42 13.10
C ASN A 218 -3.72 9.16 12.94
N ILE A 219 -3.22 8.00 13.36
CA ILE A 219 -3.99 6.76 13.36
C ILE A 219 -4.98 6.79 14.51
N ASN A 220 -6.25 7.02 14.19
CA ASN A 220 -7.33 7.10 15.19
C ASN A 220 -7.84 5.75 15.70
N SER A 221 -7.55 4.66 14.98
CA SER A 221 -7.83 3.30 15.40
C SER A 221 -6.86 2.34 14.72
N PHE A 222 -6.43 1.31 15.43
CA PHE A 222 -5.67 0.21 14.88
C PHE A 222 -6.58 -0.84 14.23
N GLY A 223 -5.99 -1.67 13.39
CA GLY A 223 -6.59 -2.77 12.65
C GLY A 223 -5.48 -3.67 12.11
N ARG A 224 -5.66 -4.20 10.90
CA ARG A 224 -4.58 -4.91 10.19
C ARG A 224 -3.86 -3.95 9.25
N PHE A 225 -2.54 -3.97 9.25
CA PHE A 225 -1.69 -3.12 8.45
C PHE A 225 -0.74 -3.95 7.60
N THR A 226 -0.41 -3.42 6.43
CA THR A 226 0.64 -3.93 5.56
C THR A 226 1.19 -2.74 4.77
N ILE A 227 2.31 -2.92 4.08
CA ILE A 227 2.82 -1.92 3.14
C ILE A 227 2.90 -2.49 1.72
N GLY A 228 2.89 -1.62 0.73
CA GLY A 228 3.10 -1.98 -0.67
C GLY A 228 3.08 -0.75 -1.56
N ASN A 229 3.31 -0.95 -2.86
CA ASN A 229 3.27 0.13 -3.83
C ASN A 229 1.82 0.57 -4.08
N THR A 230 1.62 1.87 -4.28
CA THR A 230 0.36 2.41 -4.82
C THR A 230 0.49 2.56 -6.33
N LEU A 231 0.44 1.45 -7.08
CA LEU A 231 0.56 1.48 -8.54
C LEU A 231 -0.77 1.90 -9.17
N GLY A 232 -0.66 2.69 -10.24
CA GLY A 232 -1.80 3.14 -11.02
C GLY A 232 -1.49 4.42 -11.77
N ILE A 233 -2.49 4.92 -12.48
CA ILE A 233 -2.40 6.19 -13.18
C ILE A 233 -3.01 7.26 -12.28
N SER A 234 -2.23 8.28 -11.96
CA SER A 234 -2.71 9.46 -11.21
C SER A 234 -3.12 10.54 -12.18
N LEU A 235 -4.29 11.12 -11.97
CA LEU A 235 -4.76 12.25 -12.76
C LEU A 235 -5.81 13.04 -11.97
N ILE A 236 -6.02 14.30 -12.33
CA ILE A 236 -6.98 15.17 -11.64
C ILE A 236 -7.72 15.99 -12.69
N MET A 237 -9.05 16.04 -12.65
CA MET A 237 -9.82 17.02 -13.40
C MET A 237 -9.76 18.36 -12.66
N GLU A 238 -9.35 19.43 -13.34
CA GLU A 238 -9.18 20.76 -12.74
C GLU A 238 -10.43 21.19 -11.96
N GLY A 239 -11.62 20.99 -12.53
CA GLY A 239 -12.87 21.39 -11.91
C GLY A 239 -13.17 20.65 -10.61
N PHE A 240 -12.84 19.35 -10.53
CA PHE A 240 -13.17 18.52 -9.37
C PHE A 240 -12.19 18.72 -8.21
N TYR A 241 -11.00 19.27 -8.45
CA TYR A 241 -9.98 19.38 -7.42
C TYR A 241 -10.25 20.51 -6.44
N ASN A 242 -10.39 20.15 -5.16
CA ASN A 242 -10.49 21.06 -4.05
C ASN A 242 -9.14 21.20 -3.35
N VAL A 243 -8.48 22.34 -3.57
CA VAL A 243 -7.15 22.64 -3.02
C VAL A 243 -7.17 22.74 -1.50
N SER A 244 -8.28 23.20 -0.91
CA SER A 244 -8.37 23.41 0.55
C SER A 244 -8.39 22.09 1.33
N THR A 245 -9.06 21.08 0.80
CA THR A 245 -9.14 19.73 1.41
C THR A 245 -8.16 18.74 0.80
N ASN A 246 -7.42 19.15 -0.26
CA ASN A 246 -6.57 18.28 -1.08
C ASN A 246 -7.30 16.99 -1.50
N ASN A 247 -8.56 17.12 -1.95
CA ASN A 247 -9.43 16.01 -2.35
C ASN A 247 -10.21 16.35 -3.62
N LEU A 248 -10.78 15.34 -4.28
CA LEU A 248 -11.78 15.53 -5.32
C LEU A 248 -13.17 15.78 -4.70
N ASN A 249 -13.90 16.78 -5.20
CA ASN A 249 -15.30 17.05 -4.84
C ASN A 249 -16.23 15.87 -5.18
N MET A 250 -15.87 15.11 -6.21
CA MET A 250 -16.63 13.96 -6.68
C MET A 250 -15.69 12.83 -7.13
N ARG A 251 -16.01 11.60 -6.72
CA ARG A 251 -15.45 10.40 -7.33
C ARG A 251 -16.19 10.12 -8.63
N ASP A 252 -15.45 9.93 -9.71
CA ASP A 252 -16.03 9.69 -11.02
C ASP A 252 -15.17 8.75 -11.85
N THR A 253 -15.76 8.21 -12.90
CA THR A 253 -15.11 7.29 -13.81
C THR A 253 -14.25 8.02 -14.83
N VAL A 254 -13.02 7.54 -14.99
CA VAL A 254 -12.09 7.95 -16.04
C VAL A 254 -11.85 6.72 -16.92
N ARG A 255 -11.71 6.94 -18.23
CA ARG A 255 -11.28 5.89 -19.16
C ARG A 255 -9.88 6.20 -19.65
N VAL A 256 -9.01 5.20 -19.60
CA VAL A 256 -7.67 5.25 -20.18
C VAL A 256 -7.64 4.31 -21.37
N TYR A 257 -7.08 4.76 -22.49
CA TYR A 257 -6.78 3.93 -23.64
C TYR A 257 -5.27 3.72 -23.75
N LEU A 258 -4.88 2.50 -24.14
CA LEU A 258 -3.56 2.25 -24.70
C LEU A 258 -3.60 2.53 -26.19
N ARG A 259 -2.66 3.35 -26.64
CA ARG A 259 -2.51 3.77 -28.03
C ARG A 259 -1.15 3.30 -28.53
N ASN A 260 -1.07 2.78 -29.76
CA ASN A 260 0.21 2.38 -30.36
C ASN A 260 1.24 3.52 -30.24
N ALA A 261 2.53 3.18 -30.12
CA ALA A 261 3.60 4.19 -30.02
C ALA A 261 3.94 4.87 -31.37
N SER A 262 3.40 4.37 -32.48
CA SER A 262 3.60 4.89 -33.84
C SER A 262 2.28 5.32 -34.47
N ALA A 263 2.35 6.34 -35.33
CA ALA A 263 1.23 6.78 -36.15
C ALA A 263 0.66 5.58 -36.96
N PRO A 264 -0.68 5.43 -37.05
CA PRO A 264 -1.72 6.39 -36.69
C PRO A 264 -2.21 6.31 -35.22
N TYR A 265 -1.39 5.77 -34.30
CA TYR A 265 -1.69 5.67 -32.86
C TYR A 265 -3.05 5.00 -32.59
N ALA A 266 -3.29 3.86 -33.24
CA ALA A 266 -4.54 3.11 -33.10
C ALA A 266 -4.79 2.74 -31.62
N ILE A 267 -6.07 2.67 -31.23
CA ILE A 267 -6.48 2.12 -29.92
C ILE A 267 -6.13 0.64 -29.91
N VAL A 268 -5.42 0.21 -28.88
CA VAL A 268 -5.06 -1.19 -28.65
C VAL A 268 -5.98 -1.80 -27.61
N ASP A 269 -6.17 -1.10 -26.49
CA ASP A 269 -7.05 -1.53 -25.42
C ASP A 269 -7.56 -0.33 -24.61
N SER A 270 -8.49 -0.56 -23.69
CA SER A 270 -9.00 0.46 -22.79
C SER A 270 -9.42 -0.09 -21.44
N SER A 271 -9.39 0.76 -20.43
CA SER A 271 -9.86 0.42 -19.09
C SER A 271 -10.60 1.61 -18.49
N LYS A 272 -11.69 1.36 -17.75
CA LYS A 272 -12.49 2.39 -17.10
C LYS A 272 -12.60 2.11 -15.61
N LYS A 273 -12.23 3.08 -14.78
CA LYS A 273 -12.21 2.95 -13.32
C LYS A 273 -12.63 4.25 -12.65
N VAL A 274 -13.14 4.15 -11.42
CA VAL A 274 -13.44 5.29 -10.56
C VAL A 274 -12.14 5.77 -9.92
N LEU A 275 -11.88 7.07 -9.98
CA LEU A 275 -10.71 7.67 -9.34
C LEU A 275 -10.89 7.74 -7.81
N ASP A 276 -9.84 7.46 -7.07
CA ASP A 276 -9.83 7.70 -5.63
C ASP A 276 -9.70 9.19 -5.31
N SER A 277 -10.52 9.70 -4.39
CA SER A 277 -10.62 11.13 -4.11
C SER A 277 -9.45 11.72 -3.33
N LEU A 278 -8.66 10.89 -2.63
CA LEU A 278 -7.54 11.33 -1.78
C LEU A 278 -6.20 11.13 -2.51
N THR A 279 -6.03 9.97 -3.13
CA THR A 279 -4.78 9.59 -3.80
C THR A 279 -4.73 10.04 -5.25
N PHE A 280 -5.87 10.42 -5.83
CA PHE A 280 -6.03 10.79 -7.25
C PHE A 280 -5.61 9.67 -8.21
N ARG A 281 -5.62 8.42 -7.74
CA ARG A 281 -5.10 7.25 -8.44
C ARG A 281 -6.20 6.23 -8.74
N ALA A 282 -6.01 5.50 -9.83
CA ALA A 282 -6.76 4.30 -10.15
C ALA A 282 -5.88 3.32 -10.94
N SER A 283 -6.11 2.02 -10.76
CA SER A 283 -5.43 0.96 -11.52
C SER A 283 -6.26 0.50 -12.68
N PHE A 284 -5.73 0.78 -13.86
CA PHE A 284 -6.32 0.46 -15.14
C PHE A 284 -5.73 -0.88 -15.61
N GLN A 285 -6.60 -1.87 -15.80
CA GLN A 285 -6.25 -3.21 -16.30
C GLN A 285 -6.56 -3.29 -17.80
N PHE A 286 -5.61 -3.79 -18.59
CA PHE A 286 -5.68 -3.87 -20.05
C PHE A 286 -5.53 -5.33 -20.52
N SER A 287 -6.64 -6.07 -20.52
CA SER A 287 -6.66 -7.51 -20.76
C SER A 287 -6.41 -7.93 -22.21
N ASN A 288 -6.44 -7.01 -23.18
CA ASN A 288 -6.30 -7.32 -24.61
C ASN A 288 -4.98 -6.81 -25.20
N ALA A 289 -4.19 -6.04 -24.45
CA ALA A 289 -2.91 -5.53 -24.91
C ALA A 289 -1.77 -6.53 -24.65
N ALA A 290 -0.88 -6.69 -25.64
CA ALA A 290 0.38 -7.39 -25.44
C ALA A 290 1.39 -6.52 -24.69
N SER A 291 2.47 -7.12 -24.17
CA SER A 291 3.60 -6.34 -23.65
C SER A 291 4.20 -5.47 -24.75
N GLY A 292 4.48 -4.20 -24.47
CA GLY A 292 4.94 -3.21 -25.45
C GLY A 292 4.98 -1.79 -24.89
N ASN A 293 5.29 -0.81 -25.73
CA ASN A 293 5.25 0.60 -25.36
C ASN A 293 4.00 1.25 -25.95
N TYR A 294 3.23 1.95 -25.13
CA TYR A 294 1.96 2.57 -25.53
C TYR A 294 1.83 3.98 -24.98
N PHE A 295 1.24 4.89 -25.76
CA PHE A 295 0.77 6.15 -25.19
C PHE A 295 -0.47 5.90 -24.33
N LEU A 296 -0.59 6.64 -23.24
CA LEU A 296 -1.79 6.66 -22.41
C LEU A 296 -2.66 7.83 -22.87
N GLN A 297 -3.89 7.55 -23.32
CA GLN A 297 -4.88 8.58 -23.61
C GLN A 297 -5.93 8.59 -22.50
N LEU A 298 -6.04 9.71 -21.80
CA LEU A 298 -7.01 9.94 -20.73
C LEU A 298 -8.29 10.57 -21.29
N LYS A 299 -9.45 9.99 -20.97
CA LYS A 299 -10.77 10.57 -21.26
C LYS A 299 -11.63 10.61 -19.99
N HIS A 300 -12.23 11.77 -19.77
CA HIS A 300 -13.24 12.00 -18.74
C HIS A 300 -14.40 12.81 -19.36
N ARG A 301 -15.60 12.76 -18.77
CA ARG A 301 -16.85 13.24 -19.38
C ARG A 301 -16.92 14.75 -19.66
N ASN A 302 -16.15 15.56 -18.93
CA ASN A 302 -16.23 17.02 -18.97
C ASN A 302 -14.83 17.69 -19.01
N SER A 303 -13.80 16.92 -19.33
CA SER A 303 -12.41 17.37 -19.34
C SER A 303 -11.76 17.05 -20.67
N LEU A 304 -10.82 17.90 -21.05
CA LEU A 304 -10.08 17.80 -22.29
C LEU A 304 -9.27 16.51 -22.30
N GLU A 305 -9.37 15.79 -23.40
CA GLU A 305 -8.55 14.61 -23.65
C GLU A 305 -7.05 14.95 -23.54
N THR A 306 -6.32 14.15 -22.77
CA THR A 306 -4.90 14.37 -22.47
C THR A 306 -4.10 13.09 -22.71
N TRP A 307 -2.92 13.21 -23.30
CA TRP A 307 -2.04 12.09 -23.63
C TRP A 307 -0.76 12.11 -22.78
N SER A 308 -0.19 10.95 -22.47
CA SER A 308 1.14 10.87 -21.84
C SER A 308 2.20 11.51 -22.73
N LYS A 309 3.22 12.13 -22.12
CA LYS A 309 4.31 12.79 -22.85
C LYS A 309 5.04 11.88 -23.83
N THR A 310 5.26 10.63 -23.40
CA THR A 310 5.92 9.59 -24.18
C THR A 310 5.12 8.30 -24.08
N ALA A 311 5.44 7.34 -24.95
CA ALA A 311 4.95 5.98 -24.78
C ALA A 311 5.54 5.38 -23.50
N VAL A 312 4.69 4.70 -22.73
CA VAL A 312 4.99 4.06 -21.46
C VAL A 312 5.06 2.55 -21.68
N ALA A 313 6.05 1.90 -21.06
CA ALA A 313 6.17 0.45 -21.09
C ALA A 313 4.99 -0.20 -20.35
N TYR A 314 4.40 -1.20 -20.99
CA TYR A 314 3.36 -2.06 -20.48
C TYR A 314 3.82 -3.52 -20.59
N VAL A 315 3.59 -4.27 -19.52
CA VAL A 315 3.74 -5.72 -19.50
C VAL A 315 2.33 -6.30 -19.38
N MET A 316 2.00 -7.29 -20.21
CA MET A 316 0.69 -7.97 -20.17
C MET A 316 0.31 -8.32 -18.72
N ASP A 317 -0.94 -8.03 -18.36
CA ASP A 317 -1.54 -8.22 -17.04
C ASP A 317 -0.91 -7.44 -15.88
N SER A 318 -0.03 -6.47 -16.16
CA SER A 318 0.53 -5.58 -15.13
C SER A 318 -0.26 -4.26 -14.99
N VAL A 319 -0.02 -3.54 -13.89
CA VAL A 319 -0.60 -2.20 -13.68
C VAL A 319 0.40 -1.15 -14.14
N ILE A 320 -0.02 -0.27 -15.04
CA ILE A 320 0.80 0.89 -15.44
C ILE A 320 0.83 1.90 -14.30
N ASN A 321 2.04 2.33 -13.91
CA ASN A 321 2.23 3.40 -12.95
C ASN A 321 2.73 4.68 -13.61
N TYR A 322 1.86 5.68 -13.71
CA TYR A 322 2.15 6.98 -14.33
C TYR A 322 1.47 8.11 -13.55
N ASP A 323 2.15 9.24 -13.34
CA ASP A 323 1.61 10.33 -12.52
C ASP A 323 1.51 11.63 -13.33
N PHE A 324 0.31 11.91 -13.84
CA PHE A 324 0.04 13.16 -14.56
C PHE A 324 -0.01 14.39 -13.64
N THR A 325 0.01 14.22 -12.32
CA THR A 325 -0.18 15.33 -11.35
C THR A 325 1.13 15.98 -10.92
N PHE A 326 2.26 15.37 -11.27
CA PHE A 326 3.58 15.75 -10.79
C PHE A 326 4.17 16.97 -11.49
N ALA A 327 4.12 17.00 -12.82
CA ALA A 327 4.72 18.06 -13.65
C ALA A 327 3.96 18.21 -14.97
N ALA A 328 4.02 19.39 -15.61
CA ALA A 328 3.39 19.61 -16.90
C ALA A 328 3.95 18.67 -17.98
N GLU A 329 5.24 18.32 -17.87
CA GLU A 329 5.97 17.43 -18.78
C GLU A 329 5.51 15.97 -18.72
N GLN A 330 4.52 15.64 -17.88
CA GLN A 330 3.87 14.33 -17.89
C GLN A 330 2.81 14.23 -18.99
N ALA A 331 2.32 15.36 -19.51
CA ALA A 331 1.41 15.39 -20.65
C ALA A 331 2.10 15.76 -21.96
N TYR A 332 1.64 15.18 -23.06
CA TYR A 332 2.06 15.59 -24.40
C TYR A 332 1.75 17.08 -24.61
N GLY A 333 2.69 17.82 -25.22
CA GLY A 333 2.57 19.27 -25.39
C GLY A 333 2.50 20.08 -24.08
N ASN A 334 2.81 19.48 -22.93
CA ASN A 334 2.62 20.09 -21.61
C ASN A 334 1.17 20.53 -21.37
N ASN A 335 0.21 19.79 -21.92
CA ASN A 335 -1.20 20.17 -22.04
C ASN A 335 -2.01 19.96 -20.74
N GLN A 336 -1.59 20.62 -19.67
CA GLN A 336 -2.20 20.58 -18.35
C GLN A 336 -2.15 21.96 -17.68
N THR A 337 -2.90 22.12 -16.60
CA THR A 337 -2.91 23.35 -15.80
C THR A 337 -2.47 23.10 -14.36
N LEU A 338 -1.71 24.02 -13.79
CA LEU A 338 -1.32 23.97 -12.39
C LEU A 338 -2.43 24.56 -11.52
N LYS A 339 -2.97 23.77 -10.59
CA LYS A 339 -3.95 24.22 -9.59
C LYS A 339 -3.42 23.87 -8.20
N GLY A 340 -3.09 24.89 -7.39
CA GLY A 340 -2.35 24.68 -6.15
C GLY A 340 -0.96 24.11 -6.43
N THR A 341 -0.67 22.91 -5.91
CA THR A 341 0.61 22.20 -6.11
C THR A 341 0.51 21.02 -7.08
N LYS A 342 -0.62 20.85 -7.77
CA LYS A 342 -0.90 19.68 -8.62
C LYS A 342 -1.21 20.08 -10.05
N TYR A 343 -0.68 19.34 -11.01
CA TYR A 343 -1.06 19.46 -12.40
C TYR A 343 -2.37 18.70 -12.67
N CYS A 344 -3.29 19.37 -13.35
CA CYS A 344 -4.65 18.91 -13.61
C CYS A 344 -4.93 18.91 -15.11
N LEU A 345 -5.80 17.99 -15.55
CA LEU A 345 -6.40 18.02 -16.88
C LEU A 345 -7.33 19.23 -16.94
N TYR A 346 -7.27 19.98 -18.05
CA TYR A 346 -8.17 21.09 -18.29
C TYR A 346 -9.62 20.61 -18.29
N SER A 347 -10.46 21.23 -17.47
CA SER A 347 -11.90 20.95 -17.45
C SER A 347 -12.65 21.97 -18.30
N GLY A 348 -13.77 21.56 -18.89
CA GLY A 348 -14.64 22.42 -19.70
C GLY A 348 -14.96 21.91 -21.11
N ASP A 349 -14.30 20.86 -21.61
CA ASP A 349 -14.64 20.23 -22.91
C ASP A 349 -15.84 19.29 -22.71
N VAL A 350 -17.04 19.88 -22.63
CA VAL A 350 -18.29 19.14 -22.30
C VAL A 350 -18.92 18.51 -23.53
N ASN A 351 -18.60 19.02 -24.72
CA ASN A 351 -19.04 18.45 -26.00
C ASN A 351 -18.05 17.42 -26.58
N GLN A 352 -16.87 17.28 -25.98
CA GLN A 352 -15.82 16.30 -26.34
C GLN A 352 -15.27 16.48 -27.76
N ASN A 353 -15.23 17.71 -28.27
CA ASN A 353 -14.72 18.03 -29.60
C ASN A 353 -13.18 18.23 -29.62
N GLY A 354 -12.54 18.29 -28.45
CA GLY A 354 -11.09 18.49 -28.31
C GLY A 354 -10.65 19.95 -28.30
N LEU A 355 -11.58 20.89 -28.14
CA LEU A 355 -11.39 22.31 -27.93
C LEU A 355 -12.18 22.68 -26.68
N ILE A 356 -11.67 23.59 -25.84
CA ILE A 356 -12.50 24.27 -24.86
C ILE A 356 -12.77 25.64 -25.43
N ASP A 357 -14.01 25.90 -25.84
CA ASP A 357 -14.38 27.16 -26.47
C ASP A 357 -15.76 27.67 -26.05
N LEU A 358 -16.26 28.70 -26.75
CA LEU A 358 -17.55 29.31 -26.43
C LEU A 358 -18.73 28.34 -26.59
N THR A 359 -18.61 27.31 -27.43
CA THR A 359 -19.68 26.32 -27.61
C THR A 359 -19.86 25.47 -26.35
N ASP A 360 -18.78 25.15 -25.64
CA ASP A 360 -18.85 24.50 -24.32
C ASP A 360 -19.45 25.42 -23.26
N VAL A 361 -18.99 26.67 -23.22
CA VAL A 361 -19.50 27.68 -22.28
C VAL A 361 -21.01 27.88 -22.47
N ILE A 362 -21.50 27.90 -23.71
CA ILE A 362 -22.94 28.01 -24.00
C ILE A 362 -23.71 26.79 -23.49
N LEU A 363 -23.19 25.57 -23.65
CA LEU A 363 -23.84 24.36 -23.12
C LEU A 363 -23.96 24.41 -21.60
N ILE A 364 -22.89 24.82 -20.91
CA ILE A 364 -22.87 24.98 -19.46
C ILE A 364 -23.82 26.10 -19.03
N SER A 365 -23.79 27.25 -19.71
CA SER A 365 -24.64 28.41 -19.41
C SER A 365 -26.14 28.08 -19.55
N ASN A 366 -26.52 27.37 -20.62
CA ASN A 366 -27.90 26.90 -20.80
C ASN A 366 -28.34 25.99 -19.65
N ALA A 367 -27.48 25.05 -19.24
CA ALA A 367 -27.76 24.16 -18.11
C ALA A 367 -27.81 24.90 -16.76
N ALA A 368 -26.97 25.92 -16.57
CA ALA A 368 -26.96 26.79 -15.39
C ALA A 368 -28.22 27.65 -15.29
N SER A 369 -28.74 28.14 -16.43
CA SER A 369 -29.95 29.00 -16.47
C SER A 369 -31.21 28.32 -15.92
N VAL A 370 -31.23 26.98 -15.94
CA VAL A 370 -32.32 26.15 -15.41
C VAL A 370 -31.92 25.37 -14.16
N PHE A 371 -30.77 25.70 -13.55
CA PHE A 371 -30.21 25.04 -12.35
C PHE A 371 -30.20 23.52 -12.50
N THR A 372 -29.66 23.02 -13.61
CA THR A 372 -29.56 21.58 -13.85
C THR A 372 -28.81 20.92 -12.70
N THR A 373 -29.35 19.83 -12.16
CA THR A 373 -28.72 19.09 -11.07
C THR A 373 -28.47 17.63 -11.44
N GLY A 374 -27.61 16.97 -10.66
CA GLY A 374 -27.32 15.54 -10.79
C GLY A 374 -26.06 15.25 -11.62
N TYR A 375 -25.98 14.04 -12.17
CA TYR A 375 -24.81 13.57 -12.92
C TYR A 375 -24.92 13.98 -14.40
N VAL A 376 -24.53 15.22 -14.70
CA VAL A 376 -24.54 15.78 -16.06
C VAL A 376 -23.14 16.22 -16.49
N ASN A 377 -22.85 16.24 -17.79
CA ASN A 377 -21.52 16.64 -18.29
C ASN A 377 -21.21 18.13 -18.04
N THR A 378 -22.25 18.96 -17.90
CA THR A 378 -22.13 20.39 -17.64
C THR A 378 -21.85 20.74 -16.17
N ASP A 379 -21.89 19.75 -15.26
CA ASP A 379 -21.37 19.88 -13.89
C ASP A 379 -19.86 19.65 -13.95
N VAL A 380 -19.13 20.76 -14.12
CA VAL A 380 -17.68 20.79 -14.36
C VAL A 380 -16.91 20.69 -13.06
N ASN A 381 -17.46 21.19 -11.95
CA ASN A 381 -16.81 21.19 -10.63
C ASN A 381 -17.16 19.96 -9.75
N GLY A 382 -18.17 19.18 -10.13
CA GLY A 382 -18.59 17.95 -9.46
C GLY A 382 -19.43 18.15 -8.20
N ASN A 383 -20.04 19.33 -8.01
CA ASN A 383 -20.87 19.63 -6.84
C ASN A 383 -22.36 19.20 -7.03
N LYS A 384 -22.70 18.63 -8.20
CA LYS A 384 -24.05 18.19 -8.62
C LYS A 384 -25.04 19.30 -8.93
N ILE A 385 -24.61 20.55 -9.06
CA ILE A 385 -25.43 21.71 -9.41
C ILE A 385 -24.68 22.52 -10.46
N VAL A 386 -25.24 22.64 -11.65
CA VAL A 386 -24.65 23.47 -12.70
C VAL A 386 -24.95 24.94 -12.41
N ASP A 387 -23.91 25.73 -12.17
CA ASP A 387 -24.03 27.15 -11.89
C ASP A 387 -22.90 28.00 -12.52
N LEU A 388 -22.77 29.26 -12.10
CA LEU A 388 -21.76 30.18 -12.61
C LEU A 388 -20.32 29.71 -12.36
N THR A 389 -20.09 28.89 -11.34
CA THR A 389 -18.76 28.39 -11.00
C THR A 389 -18.27 27.32 -11.99
N ASP A 390 -19.17 26.53 -12.57
CA ASP A 390 -18.85 25.61 -13.67
C ASP A 390 -18.49 26.37 -14.95
N MET A 391 -19.30 27.38 -15.27
CA MET A 391 -19.10 28.23 -16.44
C MET A 391 -17.77 28.97 -16.37
N LEU A 392 -17.37 29.44 -15.18
CA LEU A 392 -16.11 30.16 -14.98
C LEU A 392 -14.89 29.28 -15.28
N ILE A 393 -14.94 27.99 -14.95
CA ILE A 393 -13.86 27.04 -15.27
C ILE A 393 -13.68 26.91 -16.78
N ALA A 394 -14.77 26.61 -17.50
CA ALA A 394 -14.73 26.48 -18.96
C ALA A 394 -14.33 27.80 -19.65
N LEU A 395 -14.87 28.93 -19.20
CA LEU A 395 -14.56 30.25 -19.76
C LEU A 395 -13.08 30.63 -19.59
N ASN A 396 -12.50 30.36 -18.41
CA ASN A 396 -11.08 30.63 -18.17
C ASN A 396 -10.16 29.81 -19.10
N ASN A 397 -10.54 28.57 -19.41
CA ASN A 397 -9.79 27.72 -20.32
C ASN A 397 -10.06 28.05 -21.79
N ALA A 398 -11.28 28.47 -22.13
CA ALA A 398 -11.62 28.98 -23.46
C ALA A 398 -10.84 30.25 -23.81
N ASN A 399 -10.69 31.18 -22.86
CA ASN A 399 -9.89 32.39 -23.04
C ASN A 399 -8.38 32.12 -23.24
N LYS A 400 -7.91 30.93 -22.85
CA LYS A 400 -6.54 30.46 -23.08
C LYS A 400 -6.39 29.69 -24.41
N PHE A 401 -7.47 29.54 -25.17
CA PHE A 401 -7.51 28.74 -26.41
C PHE A 401 -7.01 27.31 -26.19
N VAL A 402 -7.43 26.69 -25.09
CA VAL A 402 -7.00 25.33 -24.74
C VAL A 402 -7.57 24.34 -25.76
N THR A 403 -6.67 23.55 -26.35
CA THR A 403 -6.99 22.51 -27.33
C THR A 403 -6.27 21.22 -27.01
N LYS A 404 -6.81 20.08 -27.46
CA LYS A 404 -6.15 18.78 -27.26
C LYS A 404 -4.81 18.76 -27.99
N GLN A 405 -3.83 18.09 -27.39
CA GLN A 405 -2.50 17.87 -27.96
C GLN A 405 -2.27 16.37 -28.02
N THR A 406 -1.85 15.86 -29.18
CA THR A 406 -1.65 14.43 -29.43
C THR A 406 -0.26 14.17 -30.02
N PRO A 407 0.32 12.97 -29.82
CA PRO A 407 1.64 12.57 -30.31
C PRO A 407 1.96 12.86 -31.77
#